data_AF-A0A355VB89-F1
#
_entry.id   AF-A0A355VB89-F1
#
_cell.length_a   1.000
_cell.length_b   1.000
_cell.length_c   1.000
_cell.angle_alpha   90.00
_cell.angle_beta   90.00
_cell.angle_gamma   90.00
#
_symmetry.space_group_name_H-M   'P 1'
#
loop_
_entity.id
_entity.type
_entity.pdbx_description
1 polymer ?
#
loop_
_entity_poly.entity_id
_entity_poly.type
_entity_poly.pdbx_seq_one_letter_code
_entity_poly.pdbx_strand_id
1 'polypeptide(L)'
;ITRREWSASSPSTIHAYRYQDKYVAFYGDTLGDGNGIGGFVYDPRTNTLFDLDFYATAGYNDIENDDLYLVIGGQLKRWDADDANPIAFAWKSKVFKGAPISLSAAKVYTDAPASAGIKIWADGQLILSHAALPSESFRLPAVRASEWQFEVTGTASIQRVSLGTAMSDFE
;
A
#
# COMPACT_ATOMS: atom_id res chain seq x y z
N ILE A 1 10.04 -9.65 -5.89
CA ILE A 1 10.16 -9.20 -7.30
C ILE A 1 10.63 -10.35 -8.18
N THR A 2 9.89 -10.67 -9.23
CA THR A 2 10.28 -11.67 -10.24
C THR A 2 11.12 -11.01 -11.34
N ARG A 3 11.93 -11.79 -12.06
CA ARG A 3 12.69 -11.29 -13.23
C ARG A 3 11.78 -10.60 -14.26
N ARG A 4 10.54 -11.07 -14.40
CA ARG A 4 9.54 -10.49 -15.31
C ARG A 4 9.05 -9.13 -14.83
N GLU A 5 8.74 -9.00 -13.55
CA GLU A 5 8.36 -7.71 -12.93
C GLU A 5 9.50 -6.69 -13.08
N TRP A 6 10.73 -7.08 -12.78
CA TRP A 6 11.90 -6.21 -12.94
C TRP A 6 12.15 -5.78 -14.39
N SER A 7 12.00 -6.70 -15.36
CA SER A 7 12.22 -6.38 -16.77
C SER A 7 11.15 -5.44 -17.34
N ALA A 8 9.93 -5.47 -16.79
CA ALA A 8 8.85 -4.56 -17.19
C ALA A 8 9.12 -3.11 -16.75
N SER A 9 9.86 -2.90 -15.66
CA SER A 9 10.19 -1.57 -15.13
C SER A 9 11.33 -0.85 -15.88
N SER A 10 11.72 -1.28 -17.09
CA SER A 10 12.80 -0.68 -17.89
C SER A 10 14.04 -0.27 -17.06
N PRO A 11 14.81 -1.25 -16.52
CA PRO A 11 15.79 -1.02 -15.46
C PRO A 11 16.86 0.05 -15.75
N SER A 12 17.19 0.25 -17.02
CA SER A 12 18.15 1.26 -17.47
C SER A 12 17.69 2.71 -17.26
N THR A 13 16.39 2.92 -17.07
CA THR A 13 15.76 4.23 -16.82
C THR A 13 15.56 4.52 -15.34
N ILE A 14 15.86 3.54 -14.47
CA ILE A 14 15.62 3.68 -13.04
C ILE A 14 16.58 4.71 -12.44
N HIS A 15 16.02 5.74 -11.83
CA HIS A 15 16.74 6.62 -10.90
C HIS A 15 16.13 6.47 -9.51
N ALA A 16 16.97 6.21 -8.52
CA ALA A 16 16.56 5.87 -7.17
C ALA A 16 17.26 6.73 -6.12
N TYR A 17 16.52 7.06 -5.07
CA TYR A 17 16.96 7.89 -3.97
C TYR A 17 16.78 7.13 -2.66
N ARG A 18 17.76 7.19 -1.78
CA ARG A 18 17.66 6.62 -0.45
C ARG A 18 16.91 7.61 0.45
N TYR A 19 15.96 7.11 1.24
CA TYR A 19 15.23 7.88 2.25
C TYR A 19 14.86 6.94 3.40
N GLN A 20 15.30 7.24 4.63
CA GLN A 20 15.02 6.44 5.83
C GLN A 20 15.16 4.91 5.63
N ASP A 21 16.31 4.48 5.09
CA ASP A 21 16.63 3.07 4.76
C ASP A 21 15.75 2.38 3.69
N LYS A 22 14.84 3.11 3.06
CA LYS A 22 14.08 2.68 1.89
C LYS A 22 14.67 3.31 0.63
N TYR A 23 14.37 2.71 -0.51
CA TYR A 23 14.70 3.24 -1.83
C TYR A 23 13.43 3.71 -2.51
N VAL A 24 13.34 5.01 -2.78
CA VAL A 24 12.28 5.59 -3.61
C VAL A 24 12.82 5.69 -5.03
N ALA A 25 12.28 4.88 -5.93
CA ALA A 25 12.75 4.74 -7.30
C ALA A 25 11.65 5.13 -8.28
N PHE A 26 12.06 5.75 -9.38
CA PHE A 26 11.18 6.07 -10.50
C PHE A 26 11.77 5.50 -11.78
N TYR A 27 10.88 5.08 -12.69
CA TYR A 27 11.25 4.43 -13.94
C TYR A 27 10.35 4.88 -15.08
N GLY A 28 10.86 4.69 -16.30
CA GLY A 28 10.25 5.21 -17.51
C GLY A 28 10.85 6.56 -17.90
N ASP A 29 10.67 6.90 -19.17
CA ASP A 29 11.15 8.13 -19.77
C ASP A 29 9.96 8.96 -20.25
N THR A 30 9.98 10.25 -19.94
CA THR A 30 9.13 11.27 -20.56
C THR A 30 9.22 11.31 -22.10
N LEU A 31 10.19 10.62 -22.71
CA LEU A 31 10.36 10.45 -24.16
C LEU A 31 9.56 9.30 -24.78
N GLY A 32 8.80 8.51 -24.00
CA GLY A 32 7.77 7.64 -24.56
C GLY A 32 8.25 6.31 -25.16
N ASP A 33 9.20 5.62 -24.53
CA ASP A 33 9.66 4.28 -24.93
C ASP A 33 8.64 3.13 -24.69
N GLY A 34 7.35 3.46 -24.59
CA GLY A 34 6.25 2.48 -24.59
C GLY A 34 6.06 1.65 -23.31
N ASN A 35 6.95 1.72 -22.33
CA ASN A 35 6.87 0.92 -21.09
C ASN A 35 6.20 1.62 -19.89
N GLY A 36 5.56 2.77 -20.11
CA GLY A 36 4.88 3.52 -19.06
C GLY A 36 5.85 4.23 -18.10
N ILE A 37 5.38 5.30 -17.47
CA ILE A 37 6.07 5.99 -16.37
C ILE A 37 5.52 5.44 -15.04
N GLY A 38 6.39 5.25 -14.05
CA GLY A 38 5.98 4.73 -12.75
C GLY A 38 7.01 4.99 -11.65
N GLY A 39 6.61 4.74 -10.41
CA GLY A 39 7.50 4.78 -9.26
C GLY A 39 7.28 3.58 -8.36
N PHE A 40 8.26 3.26 -7.53
CA PHE A 40 8.10 2.29 -6.46
C PHE A 40 9.01 2.62 -5.27
N VAL A 41 8.57 2.21 -4.08
CA VAL A 41 9.37 2.24 -2.86
C VAL A 41 9.78 0.81 -2.53
N TYR A 42 11.08 0.57 -2.41
CA TYR A 42 11.65 -0.71 -2.02
C TYR A 42 12.23 -0.64 -0.61
N ASP A 43 11.80 -1.56 0.25
CA ASP A 43 12.34 -1.75 1.58
C ASP A 43 13.26 -2.98 1.61
N PRO A 44 14.59 -2.81 1.72
CA PRO A 44 15.54 -3.91 1.69
C PRO A 44 15.50 -4.79 2.94
N ARG A 45 14.93 -4.32 4.07
CA ARG A 45 14.85 -5.08 5.32
C ARG A 45 13.75 -6.12 5.25
N THR A 46 12.62 -5.76 4.64
CA THR A 46 11.45 -6.64 4.49
C THR A 46 11.38 -7.29 3.10
N ASN A 47 12.22 -6.84 2.15
CA ASN A 47 12.18 -7.23 0.74
C ASN A 47 10.80 -6.94 0.11
N THR A 48 10.17 -5.84 0.54
CA THR A 48 8.85 -5.41 0.08
C THR A 48 8.99 -4.28 -0.93
N LEU A 49 8.13 -4.30 -1.95
CA LEU A 49 8.04 -3.27 -2.97
C LEU A 49 6.61 -2.71 -2.97
N PHE A 50 6.49 -1.39 -2.98
CA PHE A 50 5.22 -0.66 -3.07
C PHE A 50 5.25 0.22 -4.30
N ASP A 51 4.28 0.07 -5.21
CA ASP A 51 4.19 0.93 -6.37
C ASP A 51 3.63 2.32 -5.98
N LEU A 52 4.11 3.36 -6.66
CA LEU A 52 3.63 4.72 -6.57
C LEU A 52 2.75 5.03 -7.79
N ASP A 53 1.71 5.82 -7.58
CA ASP A 53 0.76 6.26 -8.61
C ASP A 53 1.21 7.53 -9.35
N PHE A 54 2.38 8.07 -8.99
CA PHE A 54 2.98 9.23 -9.62
C PHE A 54 4.43 8.98 -10.05
N TYR A 55 4.91 9.85 -10.93
CA TYR A 55 6.27 9.87 -11.43
C TYR A 55 6.96 11.17 -11.03
N ALA A 56 8.19 11.07 -10.55
CA ALA A 56 9.07 12.22 -10.36
C ALA A 56 10.17 12.20 -11.42
N THR A 57 10.41 13.33 -12.08
CA THR A 57 11.43 13.47 -13.14
C THR A 57 12.84 13.51 -12.55
N ALA A 58 12.97 14.03 -11.33
CA ALA A 58 14.21 14.10 -10.61
C ALA A 58 13.93 14.07 -9.11
N GLY A 59 14.94 13.70 -8.35
CA GLY A 59 14.94 13.76 -6.91
C GLY A 59 16.32 14.12 -6.37
N TYR A 60 16.35 14.61 -5.14
CA TYR A 60 17.54 14.96 -4.41
C TYR A 60 17.35 14.55 -2.95
N ASN A 61 18.23 13.70 -2.46
CA ASN A 61 18.26 13.35 -1.04
C ASN A 61 19.24 14.29 -0.33
N ASP A 62 18.70 15.08 0.58
CA ASP A 62 19.48 15.87 1.52
C ASP A 62 19.78 15.01 2.74
N ILE A 63 21.02 14.53 2.83
CA ILE A 63 21.48 13.65 3.92
C ILE A 63 21.59 14.42 5.23
N GLU A 64 21.84 15.73 5.21
CA GLU A 64 22.04 16.53 6.43
C GLU A 64 20.72 16.74 7.16
N ASN A 65 19.65 16.98 6.40
CA ASN A 65 18.30 17.24 6.94
C ASN A 65 17.39 16.00 6.91
N ASP A 66 17.87 14.86 6.37
CA ASP A 66 17.09 13.64 6.12
C ASP A 66 15.82 13.90 5.28
N ASP A 67 15.90 14.85 4.36
CA ASP A 67 14.79 15.25 3.50
C ASP A 67 14.97 14.65 2.09
N LEU A 68 13.86 14.22 1.48
CA LEU A 68 13.82 13.84 0.07
C LEU A 68 13.02 14.88 -0.73
N TYR A 69 13.68 15.53 -1.67
CA TYR A 69 13.05 16.44 -2.62
C TYR A 69 12.79 15.71 -3.93
N LEU A 70 11.61 15.91 -4.52
CA LEU A 70 11.18 15.35 -5.80
C LEU A 70 10.65 16.43 -6.72
N VAL A 71 10.90 16.32 -8.02
CA VAL A 71 10.32 17.17 -9.05
C VAL A 71 9.17 16.40 -9.71
N ILE A 72 7.94 16.80 -9.40
CA ILE A 72 6.72 16.16 -9.92
C ILE A 72 5.99 17.19 -10.77
N GLY A 73 5.81 16.90 -12.07
CA GLY A 73 5.16 17.83 -12.99
C GLY A 73 5.86 19.19 -13.10
N GLY A 74 7.18 19.24 -12.91
CA GLY A 74 7.97 20.48 -12.91
C GLY A 74 7.93 21.29 -11.61
N GLN A 75 7.24 20.81 -10.57
CA GLN A 75 7.21 21.44 -9.26
C GLN A 75 8.10 20.69 -8.27
N LEU A 76 8.89 21.44 -7.49
CA LEU A 76 9.65 20.89 -6.38
C LEU A 76 8.70 20.59 -5.22
N LYS A 77 8.65 19.32 -4.80
CA LYS A 77 7.90 18.84 -3.64
C LYS A 77 8.85 18.14 -2.69
N ARG A 78 8.61 18.31 -1.39
CA ARG A 78 9.31 17.54 -0.36
C ARG A 78 8.46 16.31 -0.02
N TRP A 79 9.10 15.15 0.02
CA TRP A 79 8.49 13.88 0.39
C TRP A 79 8.01 13.94 1.85
N ASP A 80 6.81 13.43 2.12
CA ASP A 80 6.26 13.28 3.48
C ASP A 80 6.30 14.58 4.32
N ALA A 81 6.07 15.72 3.66
CA ALA A 81 6.27 17.05 4.25
C ALA A 81 5.00 17.72 4.78
N ASP A 82 3.82 17.19 4.45
CA ASP A 82 2.52 17.78 4.72
C ASP A 82 1.65 16.81 5.52
N ASP A 83 1.72 16.91 6.84
CA ASP A 83 0.92 16.11 7.77
C ASP A 83 -0.58 16.46 7.72
N ALA A 84 -0.93 17.65 7.19
CA ALA A 84 -2.31 18.14 7.17
C ALA A 84 -3.09 17.60 5.96
N ASN A 85 -2.42 17.24 4.87
CA ASN A 85 -3.04 16.75 3.65
C ASN A 85 -2.47 15.38 3.23
N PRO A 86 -2.77 14.30 3.99
CA PRO A 86 -2.31 12.96 3.65
C PRO A 86 -2.90 12.48 2.32
N ILE A 87 -2.06 11.82 1.52
CA ILE A 87 -2.46 11.23 0.23
C ILE A 87 -3.23 9.94 0.49
N ALA A 88 -4.34 9.74 -0.24
CA ALA A 88 -5.11 8.52 -0.14
C ALA A 88 -4.36 7.34 -0.77
N PHE A 89 -4.23 6.23 -0.04
CA PHE A 89 -3.68 4.99 -0.57
C PHE A 89 -4.79 4.00 -0.90
N ALA A 90 -4.45 3.04 -1.77
CA ALA A 90 -5.21 1.82 -1.97
C ALA A 90 -4.22 0.64 -2.03
N TRP A 91 -4.41 -0.33 -1.15
CA TRP A 91 -3.57 -1.53 -1.12
C TRP A 91 -4.44 -2.78 -1.03
N LYS A 92 -4.14 -3.75 -1.89
CA LYS A 92 -4.84 -5.02 -1.95
C LYS A 92 -3.93 -6.16 -1.57
N SER A 93 -4.41 -7.01 -0.66
CA SER A 93 -3.65 -8.16 -0.19
C SER A 93 -3.53 -9.24 -1.27
N LYS A 94 -2.56 -10.13 -1.09
CA LYS A 94 -2.60 -11.45 -1.74
C LYS A 94 -3.82 -12.24 -1.29
N VAL A 95 -4.14 -13.31 -2.02
CA VAL A 95 -5.15 -14.28 -1.59
C VAL A 95 -4.55 -15.21 -0.55
N PHE A 96 -5.17 -15.28 0.62
CA PHE A 96 -4.85 -16.22 1.68
C PHE A 96 -5.70 -17.48 1.49
N LYS A 97 -5.04 -18.63 1.28
CA LYS A 97 -5.72 -19.91 1.10
C LYS A 97 -5.51 -20.79 2.33
N GLY A 98 -6.54 -21.49 2.76
CA GLY A 98 -6.49 -22.38 3.92
C GLY A 98 -7.64 -23.37 3.97
N ALA A 99 -7.76 -24.06 5.11
CA ALA A 99 -8.93 -24.88 5.38
C ALA A 99 -10.20 -24.01 5.38
N PRO A 100 -11.36 -24.54 4.97
CA PRO A 100 -12.61 -23.80 4.94
C PRO A 100 -13.07 -23.47 6.37
N ILE A 101 -12.79 -22.24 6.79
CA ILE A 101 -13.13 -21.68 8.10
C ILE A 101 -14.14 -20.54 7.95
N SER A 102 -14.92 -20.31 9.00
CA SER A 102 -15.85 -19.18 9.07
C SER A 102 -15.23 -18.08 9.92
N LEU A 103 -14.70 -17.04 9.27
CA LEU A 103 -14.23 -15.85 9.97
C LEU A 103 -15.42 -14.91 10.19
N SER A 104 -15.60 -14.45 11.42
CA SER A 104 -16.77 -13.65 11.84
C SER A 104 -16.39 -12.28 12.42
N ALA A 105 -15.09 -11.99 12.51
CA ALA A 105 -14.59 -10.75 13.08
C ALA A 105 -13.35 -10.27 12.32
N ALA A 106 -13.16 -8.96 12.28
CA ALA A 106 -11.97 -8.31 11.75
C ALA A 106 -11.52 -7.19 12.67
N LYS A 107 -10.20 -6.96 12.73
CA LYS A 107 -9.59 -5.78 13.35
C LYS A 107 -8.61 -5.14 12.40
N VAL A 108 -8.76 -3.84 12.19
CA VAL A 108 -7.82 -2.97 11.49
C VAL A 108 -7.13 -2.12 12.54
N TYR A 109 -5.81 -2.29 12.65
CA TYR A 109 -4.99 -1.57 13.63
C TYR A 109 -4.66 -0.20 13.04
N THR A 110 -5.37 0.82 13.51
CA THR A 110 -5.26 2.20 13.05
C THR A 110 -5.77 3.17 14.11
N ASP A 111 -5.10 4.32 14.25
CA ASP A 111 -5.52 5.38 15.17
C ASP A 111 -6.67 6.23 14.61
N ALA A 112 -7.01 6.09 13.33
CA ALA A 112 -8.01 6.90 12.63
C ALA A 112 -9.00 6.05 11.80
N PRO A 113 -9.88 5.25 12.45
CA PRO A 113 -10.78 4.33 11.76
C PRO A 113 -11.74 5.02 10.78
N ALA A 114 -12.20 6.24 11.09
CA ALA A 114 -13.07 7.02 10.20
C ALA A 114 -12.41 7.41 8.87
N SER A 115 -11.08 7.41 8.81
CA SER A 115 -10.28 7.75 7.63
C SER A 115 -9.69 6.51 6.92
N ALA A 116 -10.10 5.31 7.35
CA ALA A 116 -9.74 4.03 6.76
C ALA A 116 -10.98 3.36 6.14
N GLY A 117 -10.81 2.76 4.97
CA GLY A 117 -11.78 1.91 4.31
C GLY A 117 -11.26 0.48 4.19
N ILE A 118 -12.17 -0.48 4.13
CA ILE A 118 -11.84 -1.90 3.92
C ILE A 118 -12.88 -2.58 3.03
N LYS A 119 -12.40 -3.45 2.14
CA LYS A 119 -13.22 -4.44 1.43
C LYS A 119 -12.67 -5.82 1.71
N ILE A 120 -13.55 -6.80 1.90
CA ILE A 120 -13.18 -8.19 2.17
C ILE A 120 -13.90 -9.11 1.20
N TRP A 121 -13.14 -10.01 0.60
CA TRP A 121 -13.62 -11.07 -0.28
C TRP A 121 -13.41 -12.44 0.36
N ALA A 122 -14.38 -13.31 0.16
CA ALA A 122 -14.37 -14.71 0.57
C ALA A 122 -14.68 -15.58 -0.66
N ASP A 123 -13.80 -16.53 -1.01
CA ASP A 123 -13.85 -17.33 -2.24
C ASP A 123 -14.12 -16.48 -3.51
N GLY A 124 -13.52 -15.28 -3.57
CA GLY A 124 -13.66 -14.34 -4.67
C GLY A 124 -14.92 -13.46 -4.65
N GLN A 125 -15.86 -13.69 -3.73
CA GLN A 125 -17.06 -12.88 -3.58
C GLN A 125 -16.87 -11.77 -2.54
N LEU A 126 -17.26 -10.54 -2.86
CA LEU A 126 -17.23 -9.42 -1.92
C LEU A 126 -18.28 -9.64 -0.84
N ILE A 127 -17.85 -9.80 0.41
CA ILE A 127 -18.75 -10.02 1.55
C ILE A 127 -18.94 -8.75 2.41
N LEU A 128 -17.97 -7.85 2.40
CA LEU A 128 -18.01 -6.62 3.20
C LEU A 128 -17.33 -5.48 2.46
N SER A 129 -17.91 -4.29 2.55
CA SER A 129 -17.31 -3.05 2.06
C SER A 129 -17.67 -1.90 2.99
N HIS A 130 -16.67 -1.32 3.64
CA HIS A 130 -16.77 -0.09 4.41
C HIS A 130 -15.88 0.97 3.77
N ALA A 131 -16.46 2.12 3.42
CA ALA A 131 -15.68 3.29 2.98
C ALA A 131 -15.00 4.01 4.15
N ALA A 132 -15.61 3.97 5.32
CA ALA A 132 -15.07 4.42 6.61
C ALA A 132 -15.34 3.33 7.65
N LEU A 133 -14.34 2.97 8.47
CA LEU A 133 -14.53 1.93 9.48
C LEU A 133 -15.42 2.43 10.62
N PRO A 134 -16.36 1.60 11.10
CA PRO A 134 -17.18 1.95 12.27
C PRO A 134 -16.37 1.98 13.58
N SER A 135 -15.32 1.17 13.65
CA SER A 135 -14.41 1.00 14.78
C SER A 135 -13.17 0.21 14.32
N GLU A 136 -12.11 0.17 15.13
CA GLU A 136 -10.93 -0.67 14.83
C GLU A 136 -11.31 -2.15 14.67
N SER A 137 -12.24 -2.65 15.49
CA SER A 137 -12.72 -4.04 15.46
C SER A 137 -14.20 -4.09 15.09
N PHE A 138 -14.60 -4.96 14.18
CA PHE A 138 -15.99 -5.08 13.72
C PHE A 138 -16.33 -6.52 13.28
N ARG A 139 -17.63 -6.80 13.15
CA ARG A 139 -18.15 -8.12 12.76
C ARG A 139 -18.16 -8.30 11.25
N LEU A 140 -17.89 -9.52 10.81
CA LEU A 140 -18.02 -9.97 9.43
C LEU A 140 -19.29 -10.80 9.26
N PRO A 141 -19.88 -10.83 8.06
CA PRO A 141 -20.88 -11.84 7.71
C PRO A 141 -20.30 -13.24 7.92
N ALA A 142 -21.08 -14.12 8.56
CA ALA A 142 -20.68 -15.50 8.82
C ALA A 142 -20.68 -16.30 7.50
N VAL A 143 -19.53 -16.30 6.82
CA VAL A 143 -19.31 -17.03 5.57
C VAL A 143 -18.17 -18.03 5.79
N ARG A 144 -18.41 -19.27 5.40
CA ARG A 144 -17.38 -20.30 5.37
C ARG A 144 -16.68 -20.25 4.02
N ALA A 145 -15.40 -19.93 4.01
CA ALA A 145 -14.60 -19.84 2.80
C ALA A 145 -13.19 -20.37 3.00
N SER A 146 -12.60 -20.82 1.88
CA SER A 146 -11.23 -21.34 1.83
C SER A 146 -10.21 -20.29 1.38
N GLU A 147 -10.68 -19.26 0.68
CA GLU A 147 -9.87 -18.16 0.19
C GLU A 147 -10.37 -16.84 0.78
N TRP A 148 -9.44 -16.05 1.32
CA TRP A 148 -9.72 -14.74 1.91
C TRP A 148 -8.80 -13.70 1.29
N GLN A 149 -9.35 -12.54 0.98
CA GLN A 149 -8.60 -11.40 0.46
C GLN A 149 -9.20 -10.12 1.03
N PHE A 150 -8.37 -9.10 1.24
CA PHE A 150 -8.85 -7.80 1.65
C PHE A 150 -8.12 -6.68 0.91
N GLU A 151 -8.77 -5.52 0.86
CA GLU A 151 -8.25 -4.28 0.30
C GLU A 151 -8.50 -3.21 1.34
N VAL A 152 -7.48 -2.41 1.61
CA VAL A 152 -7.58 -1.25 2.48
C VAL A 152 -7.33 0.01 1.68
N THR A 153 -8.08 1.06 2.01
CA THR A 153 -8.01 2.36 1.35
C THR A 153 -8.08 3.48 2.37
N GLY A 154 -7.68 4.68 2.01
CA GLY A 154 -7.93 5.88 2.82
C GLY A 154 -6.66 6.66 3.09
N THR A 155 -6.67 7.47 4.14
CA THR A 155 -5.55 8.35 4.51
C THR A 155 -4.99 8.04 5.90
N ALA A 156 -5.62 7.13 6.64
CA ALA A 156 -5.16 6.71 7.95
C ALA A 156 -3.95 5.76 7.87
N SER A 157 -3.02 5.86 8.83
CA SER A 157 -1.97 4.86 8.98
C SER A 157 -2.58 3.51 9.40
N ILE A 158 -2.34 2.47 8.60
CA ILE A 158 -2.78 1.10 8.88
C ILE A 158 -1.55 0.22 9.11
N GLN A 159 -1.45 -0.33 10.31
CA GLN A 159 -0.30 -1.14 10.72
C GLN A 159 -0.52 -2.63 10.42
N ARG A 160 -1.75 -3.10 10.59
CA ARG A 160 -2.12 -4.52 10.45
C ARG A 160 -3.62 -4.67 10.20
N VAL A 161 -3.99 -5.71 9.48
CA VAL A 161 -5.37 -6.22 9.41
C VAL A 161 -5.36 -7.66 9.89
N SER A 162 -6.24 -7.98 10.84
CA SER A 162 -6.42 -9.33 11.39
C SER A 162 -7.85 -9.78 11.16
N LEU A 163 -8.02 -11.02 10.72
CA LEU A 163 -9.32 -11.68 10.58
C LEU A 163 -9.37 -12.83 11.58
N GLY A 164 -10.50 -12.97 12.28
CA GLY A 164 -10.67 -13.87 13.40
C GLY A 164 -12.02 -14.58 13.38
N THR A 165 -12.14 -15.61 14.18
CA THR A 165 -13.39 -16.37 14.34
C THR A 165 -14.31 -15.74 15.38
N ALA A 166 -13.76 -14.91 16.28
CA ALA A 166 -14.49 -14.14 17.27
C ALA A 166 -13.82 -12.79 17.55
N MET A 167 -14.56 -11.83 18.13
CA MET A 167 -14.00 -10.53 18.52
C MET A 167 -13.01 -10.64 19.69
N SER A 168 -13.16 -11.68 20.53
CA SER A 168 -12.23 -12.00 21.61
C SER A 168 -10.85 -12.40 21.10
N ASP A 169 -10.71 -12.75 19.82
CA ASP A 169 -9.41 -13.10 19.22
C ASP A 169 -8.48 -11.87 19.08
N PHE A 170 -9.00 -10.65 19.33
CA PHE A 170 -8.29 -9.40 19.14
C PHE A 170 -8.08 -8.56 20.41
N GLU A 171 -8.44 -9.12 21.56
CA GLU A 171 -8.14 -8.58 22.89
C GLU A 171 -6.67 -8.77 23.26
#